data_AF-A0A929BPS4-F1
#
_entry.id   AF-A0A929BPS4-F1
#
_cell.length_a   1.000
_cell.length_b   1.000
_cell.length_c   1.000
_cell.angle_alpha   90.00
_cell.angle_beta   90.00
_cell.angle_gamma   90.00
#
_symmetry.space_group_name_H-M   'P 1'
#
loop_
_entity.id
_entity.type
_entity.pdbx_description
1 polymer ?
#
loop_
_entity_poly.entity_id
_entity_poly.type
_entity_poly.pdbx_seq_one_letter_code
_entity_poly.pdbx_strand_id
1 'polypeptide(L)' 'LLVSGIRRAQAAAIAMDSRAFGAYDKRTILEEAKISRSTIIFVLTHIAIGAAAFYYYIILGHGIQFLG' A
#
# COMPACT_ATOMS: atom_id res chain seq x y z
N LEU A 1 11.35 -14.52 20.75
CA LEU A 1 10.74 -13.91 19.55
C LEU A 1 11.58 -14.12 18.29
N LEU A 2 12.87 -13.77 18.29
CA LEU A 2 13.77 -13.96 17.14
C LEU A 2 13.95 -15.44 16.74
N VAL A 3 14.39 -16.28 17.67
CA VAL A 3 14.65 -17.72 17.40
C VAL A 3 13.37 -18.44 16.94
N SER A 4 12.23 -18.13 17.55
CA SER A 4 10.93 -18.68 17.13
C SER A 4 10.50 -18.19 15.75
N GLY A 5 10.81 -16.94 15.39
CA GLY A 5 10.56 -16.40 14.05
C GLY A 5 11.39 -17.09 12.98
N ILE A 6 12.68 -17.31 13.25
CA ILE A 6 13.60 -18.01 12.33
C ILE A 6 13.12 -19.45 12.09
N ARG A 7 12.77 -20.19 13.15
CA ARG A 7 12.25 -21.56 13.01
C ARG A 7 10.97 -21.61 12.17
N ARG A 8 10.06 -20.65 12.35
CA ARG A 8 8.81 -20.58 11.57
C ARG A 8 9.06 -20.23 10.11
N ALA A 9 9.99 -19.32 9.82
CA ALA A 9 10.38 -18.97 8.47
C ALA A 9 11.00 -20.16 7.73
N GLN A 10 11.89 -20.90 8.40
CA GLN A 10 12.52 -22.10 7.82
C GLN A 10 11.49 -23.19 7.50
N ALA A 11 10.54 -23.44 8.41
CA ALA A 11 9.45 -24.38 8.15
C ALA A 11 8.58 -23.96 6.96
N ALA A 12 8.30 -22.66 6.82
CA ALA A 12 7.56 -22.12 5.67
C ALA A 12 8.35 -22.28 4.36
N ALA A 13 9.65 -22.03 4.37
CA ALA A 13 10.51 -22.19 3.19
C ALA A 13 10.53 -23.65 2.70
N ILE A 14 10.73 -24.62 3.60
CA ILE A 14 10.71 -26.05 3.26
C ILE A 14 9.34 -26.45 2.66
N ALA A 15 8.24 -25.95 3.23
CA ALA A 15 6.90 -26.22 2.72
C ALA A 15 6.65 -25.57 1.33
N MET A 16 7.23 -24.39 1.08
CA MET A 16 7.19 -23.72 -0.23
C MET A 16 7.99 -24.51 -1.27
N ASP A 17 9.21 -24.94 -0.95
CA ASP A 17 10.05 -25.76 -1.83
C ASP A 17 9.38 -27.11 -2.16
N SER A 18 8.75 -27.74 -1.16
CA SER A 18 8.01 -29.00 -1.33
C SER A 18 6.81 -28.85 -2.29
N ARG A 19 6.28 -27.62 -2.46
CA ARG A 19 5.17 -27.30 -3.37
C ARG A 19 5.66 -26.69 -4.69
N ALA A 20 6.97 -26.71 -4.95
CA ALA A 20 7.61 -26.05 -6.10
C ALA A 20 7.20 -24.58 -6.22
N PHE A 21 6.97 -23.91 -5.08
CA PHE A 21 6.46 -22.55 -5.04
C PHE A 21 7.54 -21.57 -5.47
N GLY A 22 7.46 -21.09 -6.72
CA GLY A 22 8.48 -20.24 -7.34
C GLY A 22 9.23 -20.89 -8.51
N ALA A 23 8.87 -22.13 -8.89
CA ALA A 23 9.45 -22.79 -10.08
C ALA A 23 9.06 -22.13 -11.42
N TYR A 24 7.99 -21.32 -11.43
CA TYR A 24 7.49 -20.62 -12.62
C TYR A 24 7.41 -19.12 -12.38
N ASP A 25 7.75 -18.34 -13.41
CA ASP A 25 7.71 -16.87 -13.37
C ASP A 25 6.27 -16.33 -13.26
N LYS A 26 5.29 -17.05 -13.84
CA LYS A 26 3.87 -16.71 -13.73
C LYS A 26 3.21 -17.51 -12.62
N ARG A 27 2.54 -16.81 -11.71
CA ARG A 27 1.77 -17.40 -10.61
C ARG A 27 0.28 -17.21 -10.84
N THR A 28 -0.50 -18.26 -10.56
CA THR A 28 -1.95 -18.14 -10.46
C THR A 28 -2.30 -17.45 -9.14
N ILE A 29 -3.06 -16.36 -9.22
CA ILE A 29 -3.54 -15.62 -8.06
C ILE A 29 -4.85 -16.26 -7.61
N LEU A 30 -4.87 -16.84 -6.40
CA LEU A 30 -6.07 -17.47 -5.85
C LEU A 30 -7.10 -16.45 -5.33
N GLU A 31 -6.61 -15.30 -4.85
CA GLU A 31 -7.43 -14.23 -4.33
C GLU A 31 -7.15 -12.95 -5.12
N GLU A 32 -8.09 -12.58 -5.98
CA GLU A 32 -7.98 -11.36 -6.77
C GLU A 32 -8.20 -10.12 -5.91
N ALA A 33 -7.33 -9.12 -6.05
CA ALA A 33 -7.52 -7.82 -5.44
C ALA A 33 -8.70 -7.11 -6.13
N LYS A 34 -9.88 -7.15 -5.50
CA LYS A 34 -11.08 -6.45 -5.97
C LYS A 34 -11.07 -5.02 -5.48
N ILE A 35 -11.15 -4.07 -6.41
CA ILE A 35 -11.34 -2.66 -6.05
C ILE A 35 -12.78 -2.48 -5.58
N SER A 36 -12.93 -2.26 -4.28
CA SER A 36 -14.24 -1.99 -3.68
C SER A 36 -14.67 -0.55 -3.92
N ARG A 37 -15.98 -0.30 -3.95
CA ARG A 37 -16.52 1.06 -4.06
C ARG A 37 -16.07 1.96 -2.90
N SER A 38 -15.91 1.40 -1.70
CA SER A 38 -15.40 2.15 -0.55
C SER A 38 -13.95 2.57 -0.73
N THR A 39 -13.10 1.76 -1.38
CA THR A 39 -11.73 2.15 -1.76
C THR A 39 -11.75 3.36 -2.69
N ILE A 40 -12.64 3.38 -3.68
CA ILE A 40 -12.75 4.51 -4.63
C ILE A 40 -13.19 5.78 -3.89
N ILE A 41 -14.25 5.69 -3.07
CA ILE A 41 -14.76 6.82 -2.29
C ILE A 41 -13.67 7.35 -1.36
N PHE A 42 -12.96 6.46 -0.66
CA PHE A 42 -11.85 6.83 0.22
C PHE A 42 -10.79 7.65 -0.51
N VAL A 43 -10.35 7.20 -1.68
CA VAL A 43 -9.34 7.91 -2.50
C VAL A 43 -9.87 9.27 -2.95
N LEU A 44 -11.11 9.35 -3.44
CA LEU A 44 -11.71 10.61 -3.87
C LEU A 44 -11.83 11.61 -2.73
N THR A 45 -12.27 11.17 -1.55
CA THR A 45 -12.36 12.01 -0.35
C THR A 45 -10.97 12.50 0.08
N HIS A 46 -9.95 11.64 0.05
CA HIS A 46 -8.58 12.04 0.39
C HIS A 46 -8.04 13.11 -0.56
N ILE A 47 -8.26 12.95 -1.87
CA ILE A 47 -7.86 13.94 -2.86
C ILE A 47 -8.58 15.26 -2.63
N ALA A 48 -9.89 15.22 -2.38
CA ALA A 48 -10.69 16.43 -2.14
C ALA A 48 -10.23 17.20 -0.90
N ILE A 49 -9.97 16.50 0.20
CA ILE A 49 -9.46 17.11 1.45
C ILE A 49 -8.06 17.68 1.22
N GLY A 50 -7.17 16.93 0.55
CA GLY A 50 -5.82 17.41 0.23
C GLY A 50 -5.84 18.66 -0.64
N ALA A 51 -6.68 18.70 -1.67
CA ALA A 51 -6.86 19.85 -2.53
C ALA A 51 -7.41 21.06 -1.76
N ALA A 52 -8.40 20.85 -0.88
CA ALA A 52 -8.96 21.91 -0.04
C ALA A 52 -7.93 22.46 0.94
N ALA A 53 -7.15 21.59 1.59
CA ALA A 53 -6.07 21.99 2.49
C ALA A 53 -4.96 22.75 1.76
N PHE A 54 -4.59 22.31 0.55
CA PHE A 54 -3.61 22.99 -0.29
C PHE A 54 -4.10 24.36 -0.75
N TYR A 55 -5.36 24.46 -1.20
CA TYR A 55 -5.99 25.72 -1.57
C TYR A 55 -6.06 26.69 -0.38
N TYR A 56 -6.46 26.19 0.78
CA TYR A 56 -6.47 26.97 2.02
C TYR A 56 -5.06 27.45 2.38
N TYR A 57 -4.04 26.60 2.28
CA TYR A 57 -2.65 26.98 2.51
C TYR A 57 -2.14 28.09 1.57
N ILE A 58 -2.49 28.01 0.28
CA ILE A 58 -2.16 29.06 -0.70
C ILE A 58 -2.83 30.39 -0.31
N ILE A 59 -4.10 30.35 0.10
CA ILE A 59 -4.89 31.55 0.43
C ILE A 59 -4.51 32.16 1.78
N LEU A 60 -4.19 31.34 2.78
CA LEU A 60 -3.77 31.80 4.10
C LEU A 60 -2.34 32.36 4.15
N GLY A 61 -1.71 32.57 2.99
CA GLY A 61 -0.67 33.58 2.86
C GLY A 61 0.78 33.08 2.89
N HIS A 62 1.04 31.77 2.79
CA HIS A 62 2.43 31.33 2.56
C HIS A 62 2.85 31.44 1.09
N GLY A 63 1.91 31.46 0.13
CA GLY A 63 2.23 31.62 -1.30
C GLY A 63 2.61 33.06 -1.71
N ILE A 64 2.08 34.07 -1.01
CA ILE A 64 2.34 35.49 -1.31
C ILE A 64 3.59 36.01 -0.59
N GLN A 65 3.99 35.39 0.52
CA GLN A 65 5.19 35.78 1.28
C GLN A 65 6.53 35.33 0.66
N PHE A 66 6.55 34.37 -0.28
CA PHE A 66 7.78 33.93 -0.96
C PHE A 66 8.10 34.68 -2.26
N LEU A 67 7.25 35.62 -2.68
CA LEU A 67 7.39 36.37 -3.94
C LEU A 67 7.47 37.89 -3.71
N GLY A 68 7.83 38.30 -2.49
CA GLY A 68 8.13 39.68 -2.09
C GLY A 68 9.52 39.78 -1.47
#